data_AF-A0A4R9IKH8-F1
#
_entry.id   AF-A0A4R9IKH8-F1
#
_cell.length_a   1.000
_cell.length_b   1.000
_cell.length_c   1.000
_cell.angle_alpha   90.00
_cell.angle_beta   90.00
_cell.angle_gamma   90.00
#
_symmetry.space_group_name_H-M   'P 1'
#
loop_
_entity.id
_entity.type
_entity.pdbx_description
1 polymer ?
#
loop_
_entity_poly.entity_id
_entity_poly.type
_entity_poly.pdbx_seq_one_letter_code
_entity_poly.pdbx_strand_id
1 'polypeptide(L)'
;MSDYRLTNPRCLFFGNCFWTSGIWNDLKQITTFDLKNCKNLFYSFHSVVNFTYGFIVSCFLMTNCSPSQLENTCDVNSKSFSKIVAAKSILGDTSHPCFPANVSNQTGFTVGGKISGLTGNGLILILNHKNSLIIPSGSTEFAFPTQIPVGANYEVNFATQAEGNYCELVNSTGTVLGKNVKDIEINCKASCIKCIIFITQNAYPANVGKASNFDSSCYADPNYPGTGNYKAMVVDGVSRRASITQNVGDGQIDWVFKANQAYIRPGGINIETSNANGLFTSSLSTPITTVSSDHWTGLNPDWTSYLDGACLKWTTNATFELGMTGDAYTQDILTLTAGRGLQQCSVNRELVCVEQ
;
A
#
# COMPACT_ATOMS: atom_id res chain seq x y z
N MET A 1 35.04 4.34 -13.60
CA MET A 1 35.25 5.76 -13.95
C MET A 1 34.22 6.57 -13.18
N SER A 2 34.59 7.07 -12.00
CA SER A 2 33.97 8.22 -11.31
C SER A 2 34.68 8.39 -9.96
N ASP A 3 35.43 9.47 -9.89
CA ASP A 3 36.39 9.90 -8.87
C ASP A 3 35.67 10.69 -7.77
N TYR A 4 35.96 10.42 -6.50
CA TYR A 4 35.78 11.39 -5.41
C TYR A 4 36.99 11.31 -4.49
N ARG A 5 37.88 12.29 -4.67
CA ARG A 5 39.00 12.64 -3.82
C ARG A 5 38.50 12.87 -2.38
N LEU A 6 39.07 12.14 -1.41
CA LEU A 6 39.02 12.53 0.00
C LEU A 6 40.40 13.04 0.41
N THR A 7 40.42 14.34 0.65
CA THR A 7 41.50 15.14 1.18
C THR A 7 41.93 14.66 2.57
N ASN A 8 43.25 14.67 2.77
CA ASN A 8 43.97 14.34 3.99
C ASN A 8 43.45 15.15 5.20
N PRO A 9 42.89 14.55 6.28
CA PRO A 9 42.63 15.30 7.50
C PRO A 9 43.92 15.32 8.34
N ARG A 10 44.49 16.52 8.52
CA ARG A 10 45.49 16.77 9.57
C ARG A 10 44.74 16.88 10.89
N CYS A 11 44.95 15.95 11.82
CA CYS A 11 44.45 16.10 13.19
C CYS A 11 45.33 17.11 13.94
N LEU A 12 44.75 18.26 14.29
CA LEU A 12 45.32 19.25 15.21
C LEU A 12 44.73 19.02 16.60
N PHE A 13 45.55 18.64 17.57
CA PHE A 13 45.12 18.64 18.98
C PHE A 13 45.50 19.97 19.63
N PHE A 14 44.49 20.73 20.05
CA PHE A 14 44.66 21.89 20.92
C PHE A 14 44.47 21.47 22.38
N GLY A 15 45.55 21.40 23.14
CA GLY A 15 45.49 21.29 24.60
C GLY A 15 45.61 22.67 25.23
N ASN A 16 44.49 23.32 25.55
CA ASN A 16 44.49 24.51 26.41
C ASN A 16 44.36 24.06 27.88
N CYS A 17 45.38 24.33 28.70
CA CYS A 17 45.28 24.19 30.15
C CYS A 17 44.69 25.47 30.75
N PHE A 18 43.45 25.42 31.25
CA PHE A 18 42.88 26.41 32.16
C PHE A 18 42.93 25.88 33.59
N TRP A 19 43.55 26.64 34.50
CA TRP A 19 43.39 26.44 35.95
C TRP A 19 42.41 27.49 36.48
N THR A 20 41.38 27.05 37.21
CA THR A 20 40.62 27.91 38.13
C THR A 20 40.58 27.24 39.50
N SER A 21 40.79 28.03 40.54
CA SER A 21 40.87 27.64 41.94
C SER A 21 39.47 27.66 42.59
N GLY A 22 39.10 26.61 43.33
CA GLY A 22 37.86 26.60 44.11
C GLY A 22 37.44 25.25 44.71
N ILE A 23 38.01 24.92 45.88
CA ILE A 23 37.41 24.32 47.09
C ILE A 23 36.21 23.33 46.94
N TRP A 24 36.53 22.06 47.24
CA TRP A 24 35.76 20.93 47.84
C TRP A 24 34.80 20.04 47.01
N ASN A 25 35.23 18.76 47.01
CA ASN A 25 34.54 17.47 47.04
C ASN A 25 34.25 16.67 45.75
N ASP A 26 34.93 15.51 45.74
CA ASP A 26 34.68 14.23 45.07
C ASP A 26 34.65 14.17 43.55
N LEU A 27 35.80 13.84 42.96
CA LEU A 27 35.95 12.79 41.94
C LEU A 27 37.44 12.50 41.66
N LYS A 28 37.85 11.24 41.86
CA LYS A 28 39.21 10.73 41.62
C LYS A 28 39.62 10.91 40.15
N GLN A 29 40.68 11.69 39.90
CA GLN A 29 41.47 11.60 38.68
C GLN A 29 42.42 10.40 38.81
N ILE A 30 42.17 9.33 38.06
CA ILE A 30 43.18 8.30 37.80
C ILE A 30 43.92 8.72 36.53
N THR A 31 45.05 9.39 36.73
CA THR A 31 46.10 9.56 35.73
C THR A 31 47.00 8.33 35.73
N THR A 32 47.05 7.58 34.65
CA THR A 32 48.26 6.83 34.23
C THR A 32 48.17 6.48 32.75
N PHE A 33 48.97 7.16 31.92
CA PHE A 33 49.33 6.66 30.58
C PHE A 33 50.85 6.45 30.58
N ASP A 34 51.26 5.19 30.63
CA ASP A 34 52.66 4.75 30.72
C ASP A 34 53.26 4.64 29.31
N LEU A 35 54.21 5.52 28.99
CA LEU A 35 54.93 5.57 27.71
C LEU A 35 56.22 4.74 27.81
N LYS A 36 56.08 3.41 27.86
CA LYS A 36 57.20 2.48 27.66
C LYS A 36 57.41 2.19 26.18
N ASN A 37 58.17 3.05 25.52
CA ASN A 37 59.20 2.73 24.50
C ASN A 37 59.37 3.90 23.52
N CYS A 38 60.31 4.80 23.81
CA CYS A 38 61.03 5.50 22.75
C CYS A 38 62.50 5.65 23.19
N LYS A 39 63.35 4.74 22.69
CA LYS A 39 64.81 4.87 22.73
C LYS A 39 65.22 5.98 21.77
N ASN A 40 65.92 6.98 22.30
CA ASN A 40 66.90 7.91 21.73
C ASN A 40 66.76 8.33 20.24
N LEU A 41 66.69 9.65 20.01
CA LEU A 41 67.79 10.37 19.34
C LEU A 41 67.75 11.87 19.70
N PHE A 42 68.87 12.38 20.22
CA PHE A 42 69.15 13.77 20.63
C PHE A 42 69.28 14.70 19.42
N TYR A 43 68.82 15.96 19.54
CA TYR A 43 69.56 17.12 19.04
C TYR A 43 69.41 18.32 19.98
N SER A 44 70.56 18.84 20.40
CA SER A 44 70.75 19.98 21.28
C SER A 44 70.75 21.29 20.49
N PHE A 45 70.11 22.34 21.02
CA PHE A 45 70.54 23.71 20.76
C PHE A 45 70.66 24.46 22.08
N HIS A 46 71.88 24.89 22.37
CA HIS A 46 72.27 25.77 23.46
C HIS A 46 72.42 27.18 22.88
N SER A 47 71.80 28.19 23.49
CA SER A 47 72.37 29.55 23.64
C SER A 47 71.39 30.48 24.36
N VAL A 48 71.75 30.84 25.60
CA VAL A 48 71.76 32.17 26.24
C VAL A 48 70.93 33.27 25.53
N VAL A 49 69.93 33.90 26.20
CA VAL A 49 70.01 35.14 27.02
C VAL A 49 68.67 35.38 27.76
N ASN A 50 68.74 35.89 29.00
CA ASN A 50 67.59 36.36 29.80
C ASN A 50 66.90 37.58 29.17
N PHE A 51 65.58 37.56 28.98
CA PHE A 51 64.68 38.68 29.32
C PHE A 51 63.20 38.25 29.22
N THR A 52 62.43 38.72 30.20
CA THR A 52 60.99 38.52 30.39
C THR A 52 60.15 39.11 29.26
N TYR A 53 59.42 38.29 28.51
CA TYR A 53 58.02 38.47 28.09
C TYR A 53 57.59 37.25 27.25
N GLY A 54 56.34 36.83 27.41
CA GLY A 54 55.82 35.52 27.00
C GLY A 54 56.10 35.13 25.54
N PHE A 55 56.73 33.97 25.37
CA PHE A 55 56.76 33.22 24.11
C PHE A 55 56.06 31.88 24.34
N ILE A 56 54.92 31.70 23.66
CA ILE A 56 54.22 30.42 23.57
C ILE A 56 55.11 29.49 22.75
N VAL A 57 55.83 28.59 23.41
CA VAL A 57 56.52 27.48 22.74
C VAL A 57 55.47 26.40 22.48
N SER A 58 54.80 26.50 21.35
CA SER A 58 54.00 25.39 20.81
C SER A 58 54.96 24.32 20.31
N CYS A 59 55.21 23.29 21.13
CA CYS A 59 55.84 22.05 20.69
C CYS A 59 54.92 21.35 19.69
N PHE A 60 55.16 21.56 18.40
CA PHE A 60 54.55 20.74 17.35
C PHE A 60 55.22 19.36 17.35
N LEU A 61 54.61 18.40 18.04
CA LEU A 61 54.91 16.98 17.85
C LEU A 61 54.24 16.53 16.55
N MET A 62 55.00 16.60 15.45
CA MET A 62 54.64 15.90 14.21
C MET A 62 54.97 14.41 14.41
N THR A 63 54.05 13.65 15.00
CA THR A 63 54.13 12.18 14.93
C THR A 63 53.66 11.77 13.54
N ASN A 64 54.54 11.15 12.76
CA ASN A 64 54.14 10.40 11.58
C ASN A 64 53.23 9.25 12.03
N CYS A 65 51.92 9.48 12.09
CA CYS A 65 50.96 8.40 12.12
C CYS A 65 50.98 7.77 10.73
N SER A 66 51.79 6.72 10.56
CA SER A 66 51.38 5.69 9.60
C SER A 66 49.97 5.26 10.02
N PRO A 67 49.01 5.13 9.09
CA PRO A 67 47.72 4.57 9.44
C PRO A 67 48.02 3.23 10.11
N SER A 68 47.57 3.07 11.36
CA SER A 68 47.58 1.75 11.98
C SER A 68 46.85 0.85 11.01
N GLN A 69 47.53 -0.21 10.56
CA GLN A 69 46.87 -1.29 9.81
C GLN A 69 45.57 -1.57 10.53
N LEU A 70 44.45 -1.60 9.80
CA LEU A 70 43.14 -1.89 10.38
C LEU A 70 43.19 -3.35 10.87
N GLU A 71 43.78 -3.58 12.04
CA GLU A 71 43.94 -4.91 12.60
C GLU A 71 42.56 -5.38 13.04
N ASN A 72 42.17 -6.54 12.53
CA ASN A 72 40.89 -7.13 12.80
C ASN A 72 40.78 -7.42 14.31
N THR A 73 39.94 -6.64 14.98
CA THR A 73 39.58 -6.76 16.39
C THR A 73 39.03 -8.15 16.76
N CYS A 74 38.63 -8.92 15.74
CA CYS A 74 38.04 -10.24 15.87
C CYS A 74 39.01 -11.40 15.56
N ASP A 75 40.27 -11.12 15.22
CA ASP A 75 41.29 -12.15 15.09
C ASP A 75 41.89 -12.49 16.46
N VAL A 76 41.66 -13.73 16.90
CA VAL A 76 42.14 -14.27 18.20
C VAL A 76 43.65 -14.20 18.38
N ASN A 77 44.41 -14.11 17.28
CA ASN A 77 45.87 -14.01 17.30
C ASN A 77 46.36 -12.56 17.29
N SER A 78 45.47 -11.58 17.17
CA SER A 78 45.83 -10.16 17.14
C SER A 78 46.09 -9.60 18.53
N LYS A 79 47.00 -8.60 18.60
CA LYS A 79 47.23 -7.83 19.83
C LYS A 79 46.02 -6.97 20.22
N SER A 80 45.14 -6.68 19.26
CA SER A 80 43.94 -5.89 19.45
C SER A 80 42.84 -6.69 20.16
N PHE A 81 42.68 -7.98 19.82
CA PHE A 81 41.76 -8.89 20.49
C PHE A 81 42.11 -9.08 21.98
N SER A 82 43.39 -9.32 22.30
CA SER A 82 43.83 -9.53 23.68
C SER A 82 43.62 -8.30 24.58
N LYS A 83 43.80 -7.09 24.04
CA LYS A 83 43.53 -5.83 24.75
C LYS A 83 42.05 -5.65 25.10
N ILE A 84 41.17 -6.02 24.18
CA ILE A 84 39.72 -5.88 24.39
C ILE A 84 39.19 -6.91 25.36
N VAL A 85 39.66 -8.16 25.29
CA VAL A 85 39.31 -9.18 26.28
C VAL A 85 39.74 -8.74 27.69
N ALA A 86 40.95 -8.19 27.83
CA ALA A 86 41.43 -7.67 29.10
C ALA A 86 40.58 -6.49 29.60
N ALA A 87 40.24 -5.52 28.73
CA ALA A 87 39.39 -4.39 29.08
C ALA A 87 37.98 -4.83 29.51
N LYS A 88 37.36 -5.79 28.79
CA LYS A 88 36.06 -6.35 29.15
C LYS A 88 36.08 -7.09 30.48
N SER A 89 37.15 -7.83 30.77
CA SER A 89 37.31 -8.51 32.05
C SER A 89 37.40 -7.54 33.23
N ILE A 90 37.99 -6.38 33.05
CA ILE A 90 38.06 -5.31 34.08
C ILE A 90 36.68 -4.66 34.27
N LEU A 91 35.94 -4.50 33.17
CA LEU A 91 34.62 -3.85 33.16
C LEU A 91 33.45 -4.79 33.52
N GLY A 92 33.71 -6.09 33.69
CA GLY A 92 32.66 -7.09 33.93
C GLY A 92 31.73 -7.31 32.73
N ASP A 93 32.16 -6.93 31.52
CA ASP A 93 31.38 -7.07 30.29
C ASP A 93 31.49 -8.50 29.76
N THR A 94 30.38 -9.25 29.79
CA THR A 94 30.30 -10.64 29.31
C THR A 94 29.96 -10.76 27.83
N SER A 95 29.85 -9.64 27.09
CA SER A 95 29.54 -9.67 25.66
C SER A 95 30.72 -10.18 24.82
N HIS A 96 30.44 -10.90 23.73
CA HIS A 96 31.49 -11.48 22.89
C HIS A 96 32.38 -10.37 22.27
N PRO A 97 33.73 -10.51 22.25
CA PRO A 97 34.63 -9.46 21.74
C PRO A 97 34.45 -9.23 20.24
N CYS A 98 33.94 -10.26 19.56
CA CYS A 98 33.66 -10.28 18.14
C CYS A 98 32.14 -10.44 17.99
N PHE A 99 31.44 -9.38 17.58
CA PHE A 99 30.25 -9.64 16.79
C PHE A 99 30.76 -10.14 15.45
N PRO A 100 30.41 -11.36 15.00
CA PRO A 100 30.88 -11.82 13.71
C PRO A 100 30.30 -10.88 12.64
N ALA A 101 31.14 -10.01 12.10
CA ALA A 101 30.91 -9.37 10.80
C ALA A 101 31.13 -10.41 9.68
N ASN A 102 30.42 -11.54 9.80
CA ASN A 102 30.11 -12.60 8.83
C ASN A 102 29.70 -13.87 9.58
N VAL A 103 28.58 -13.78 10.28
CA VAL A 103 27.60 -14.88 10.25
C VAL A 103 26.30 -14.22 9.82
N SER A 104 26.02 -14.20 8.51
CA SER A 104 24.66 -14.02 8.02
C SER A 104 23.84 -15.28 8.34
N ASN A 105 23.70 -15.59 9.63
CA ASN A 105 22.44 -16.06 10.16
C ASN A 105 21.72 -14.82 10.70
N GLN A 106 21.53 -13.81 9.84
CA GLN A 106 20.26 -13.11 9.97
C GLN A 106 19.23 -14.19 9.74
N THR A 107 18.62 -14.68 10.82
CA THR A 107 17.42 -15.49 10.74
C THR A 107 16.39 -14.60 10.08
N GLY A 108 16.32 -14.69 8.76
CA GLY A 108 15.27 -14.07 8.00
C GLY A 108 14.02 -14.91 8.20
N PHE A 109 12.89 -14.24 8.35
CA PHE A 109 11.62 -14.90 8.54
C PHE A 109 10.74 -14.69 7.31
N THR A 110 9.96 -15.71 6.98
CA THR A 110 9.04 -15.61 5.84
C THR A 110 7.82 -14.79 6.22
N VAL A 111 7.25 -14.15 5.20
CA VAL A 111 5.97 -13.44 5.30
C VAL A 111 4.96 -14.20 4.48
N GLY A 112 3.84 -14.55 5.10
CA GLY A 112 2.79 -15.35 4.50
C GLY A 112 1.47 -15.21 5.25
N GLY A 113 0.48 -15.98 4.83
CA GLY A 113 -0.88 -15.84 5.31
C GLY A 113 -1.84 -16.85 4.73
N LYS A 114 -3.12 -16.67 5.07
CA LYS A 114 -4.23 -17.50 4.59
C LYS A 114 -4.99 -16.78 3.49
N ILE A 115 -5.57 -17.57 2.60
CA ILE A 115 -6.40 -17.11 1.49
C ILE A 115 -7.77 -17.78 1.60
N SER A 116 -8.82 -16.99 1.48
CA SER A 116 -10.20 -17.47 1.44
C SER A 116 -10.89 -17.01 0.15
N GLY A 117 -11.71 -17.87 -0.44
CA GLY A 117 -12.58 -17.52 -1.58
C GLY A 117 -11.89 -17.27 -2.93
N LEU A 118 -10.60 -17.59 -3.09
CA LEU A 118 -9.88 -17.41 -4.36
C LEU A 118 -10.26 -18.49 -5.38
N THR A 119 -11.08 -18.12 -6.35
CA THR A 119 -11.49 -18.98 -7.48
C THR A 119 -10.89 -18.54 -8.82
N GLY A 120 -10.35 -17.33 -8.85
CA GLY A 120 -9.88 -16.62 -10.02
C GLY A 120 -8.39 -16.84 -10.28
N ASN A 121 -7.99 -16.63 -11.53
CA ASN A 121 -6.60 -16.77 -11.98
C ASN A 121 -5.89 -15.41 -11.99
N GLY A 122 -4.54 -15.43 -11.99
CA GLY A 122 -3.75 -14.21 -12.22
C GLY A 122 -3.57 -13.31 -10.99
N LEU A 123 -3.86 -13.79 -9.78
CA LEU A 123 -3.52 -13.08 -8.55
C LEU A 123 -2.00 -13.02 -8.38
N ILE A 124 -1.45 -11.81 -8.22
CA ILE A 124 -0.03 -11.60 -7.93
C ILE A 124 0.09 -10.67 -6.74
N LEU A 125 0.81 -11.11 -5.72
CA LEU A 125 1.17 -10.31 -4.54
C LEU A 125 2.56 -9.71 -4.72
N ILE A 126 2.81 -8.57 -4.12
CA ILE A 126 4.13 -7.93 -4.09
C ILE A 126 4.53 -7.61 -2.65
N LEU A 127 5.73 -8.04 -2.27
CA LEU A 127 6.33 -7.78 -0.96
C LEU A 127 7.34 -6.64 -1.06
N ASN A 128 7.16 -5.62 -0.24
CA ASN A 128 8.04 -4.44 -0.13
C ASN A 128 8.35 -3.81 -1.50
N HIS A 129 7.35 -3.78 -2.41
CA HIS A 129 7.44 -3.24 -3.76
C HIS A 129 8.50 -3.87 -4.67
N LYS A 130 9.01 -5.08 -4.34
CA LYS A 130 10.13 -5.70 -5.07
C LYS A 130 9.91 -7.15 -5.44
N ASN A 131 9.43 -7.97 -4.50
CA ASN A 131 9.35 -9.41 -4.70
C ASN A 131 7.91 -9.80 -5.04
N SER A 132 7.67 -10.21 -6.28
CA SER A 132 6.34 -10.67 -6.71
C SER A 132 6.15 -12.17 -6.45
N LEU A 133 4.93 -12.55 -6.09
CA LEU A 133 4.52 -13.93 -5.86
C LEU A 133 3.21 -14.19 -6.62
N ILE A 134 3.24 -15.11 -7.58
CA ILE A 134 2.05 -15.56 -8.31
C ILE A 134 1.30 -16.56 -7.42
N ILE A 135 0.00 -16.36 -7.27
CA ILE A 135 -0.88 -17.23 -6.48
C ILE A 135 -1.80 -17.99 -7.43
N PRO A 136 -1.71 -19.34 -7.49
CA PRO A 136 -2.65 -20.15 -8.26
C PRO A 136 -4.09 -20.04 -7.74
N SER A 137 -5.07 -20.17 -8.64
CA SER A 137 -6.49 -20.30 -8.25
C SER A 137 -6.70 -21.48 -7.29
N GLY A 138 -7.60 -21.33 -6.32
CA GLY A 138 -7.90 -22.34 -5.31
C GLY A 138 -6.88 -22.43 -4.17
N SER A 139 -5.82 -21.62 -4.18
CA SER A 139 -4.86 -21.57 -3.06
C SER A 139 -5.53 -21.13 -1.77
N THR A 140 -5.17 -21.77 -0.65
CA THR A 140 -5.70 -21.47 0.69
C THR A 140 -4.65 -20.82 1.60
N GLU A 141 -3.40 -20.77 1.17
CA GLU A 141 -2.29 -20.14 1.88
C GLU A 141 -1.25 -19.61 0.90
N PHE A 142 -0.41 -18.69 1.36
CA PHE A 142 0.75 -18.20 0.63
C PHE A 142 1.92 -17.93 1.57
N ALA A 143 3.13 -17.99 1.02
CA ALA A 143 4.34 -17.50 1.69
C ALA A 143 5.33 -17.00 0.65
N PHE A 144 5.89 -15.81 0.88
CA PHE A 144 6.99 -15.31 0.08
C PHE A 144 8.26 -16.13 0.39
N PRO A 145 9.01 -16.57 -0.63
CA PRO A 145 10.29 -17.26 -0.44
C PRO A 145 11.37 -16.31 0.10
N THR A 146 11.23 -15.01 -0.15
CA THR A 146 12.12 -13.98 0.38
C THR A 146 11.99 -13.89 1.89
N GLN A 147 13.11 -14.08 2.58
CA GLN A 147 13.17 -13.93 4.02
C GLN A 147 13.47 -12.48 4.40
N ILE A 148 12.75 -11.95 5.40
CA ILE A 148 12.93 -10.60 5.92
C ILE A 148 13.65 -10.66 7.28
N PRO A 149 14.73 -9.89 7.49
CA PRO A 149 15.44 -9.85 8.76
C PRO A 149 14.58 -9.39 9.94
N VAL A 150 14.92 -9.83 11.16
CA VAL A 150 14.32 -9.31 12.40
C VAL A 150 14.46 -7.79 12.48
N GLY A 151 13.40 -7.12 12.91
CA GLY A 151 13.33 -5.66 13.05
C GLY A 151 13.06 -4.91 11.75
N ALA A 152 13.09 -5.58 10.59
CA ALA A 152 12.70 -4.98 9.33
C ALA A 152 11.18 -5.02 9.12
N ASN A 153 10.68 -4.02 8.41
CA ASN A 153 9.27 -3.92 8.07
C ASN A 153 8.91 -4.79 6.86
N TYR A 154 7.67 -5.25 6.84
CA TYR A 154 7.04 -5.86 5.68
C TYR A 154 5.78 -5.09 5.29
N GLU A 155 5.50 -5.07 3.99
CA GLU A 155 4.28 -4.58 3.38
C GLU A 155 3.95 -5.50 2.20
N VAL A 156 2.78 -6.12 2.26
CA VAL A 156 2.22 -6.94 1.19
C VAL A 156 1.13 -6.13 0.49
N ASN A 157 1.23 -6.00 -0.82
CA ASN A 157 0.23 -5.37 -1.67
C ASN A 157 -0.17 -6.32 -2.80
N PHE A 158 -1.28 -6.03 -3.48
CA PHE A 158 -1.60 -6.66 -4.75
C PHE A 158 -0.79 -6.00 -5.87
N ALA A 159 -0.04 -6.79 -6.64
CA ALA A 159 0.46 -6.34 -7.94
C ALA A 159 -0.65 -6.44 -8.99
N THR A 160 -1.42 -7.52 -8.95
CA THR A 160 -2.62 -7.75 -9.78
C THR A 160 -3.68 -8.49 -8.97
N GLN A 161 -4.95 -8.15 -9.19
CA GLN A 161 -6.11 -8.87 -8.63
C GLN A 161 -6.42 -10.11 -9.49
N ALA A 162 -7.08 -11.12 -8.90
CA ALA A 162 -7.43 -12.35 -9.61
C ALA A 162 -8.66 -12.17 -10.49
N GLU A 163 -8.62 -12.55 -11.76
CA GLU A 163 -9.79 -12.48 -12.65
C GLU A 163 -11.00 -13.22 -12.07
N GLY A 164 -12.16 -12.58 -12.05
CA GLY A 164 -13.38 -13.16 -11.47
C GLY A 164 -13.44 -13.10 -9.95
N ASN A 165 -12.44 -12.50 -9.27
CA ASN A 165 -12.48 -12.19 -7.85
C ASN A 165 -12.05 -10.75 -7.53
N TYR A 166 -12.54 -10.25 -6.40
CA TYR A 166 -11.98 -9.10 -5.72
C TYR A 166 -11.49 -9.55 -4.35
N CYS A 167 -10.19 -9.38 -4.10
CA CYS A 167 -9.53 -9.80 -2.87
C CYS A 167 -9.14 -8.60 -2.01
N GLU A 168 -9.39 -8.70 -0.71
CA GLU A 168 -8.99 -7.71 0.30
C GLU A 168 -7.86 -8.26 1.17
N LEU A 169 -6.94 -7.38 1.58
CA LEU A 169 -5.82 -7.70 2.46
C LEU A 169 -6.09 -7.23 3.90
N VAL A 170 -5.82 -8.09 4.88
CA VAL A 170 -5.87 -7.76 6.31
C VAL A 170 -4.51 -8.07 6.93
N ASN A 171 -4.05 -7.21 7.85
CA ASN A 171 -2.73 -7.31 8.52
C ASN A 171 -1.52 -7.31 7.56
N SER A 172 -1.65 -6.67 6.39
CA SER A 172 -0.63 -6.73 5.33
C SER A 172 0.65 -5.94 5.60
N THR A 173 0.71 -5.16 6.68
CA THR A 173 1.91 -4.40 7.07
C THR A 173 2.31 -4.71 8.51
N GLY A 174 3.61 -4.62 8.80
CA GLY A 174 4.13 -4.84 10.15
C GLY A 174 5.65 -4.93 10.21
N THR A 175 6.16 -5.42 11.33
CA THR A 175 7.60 -5.63 11.57
C THR A 175 7.86 -7.09 11.92
N VAL A 176 8.96 -7.65 11.43
CA VAL A 176 9.36 -9.03 11.75
C VAL A 176 9.93 -9.11 13.16
N LEU A 177 9.27 -9.85 14.05
CA LEU A 177 9.65 -9.99 15.47
C LEU A 177 10.18 -11.40 15.80
N GLY A 178 11.19 -11.87 15.05
CA GLY A 178 11.88 -13.12 15.38
C GLY A 178 11.08 -14.40 15.12
N LYS A 179 10.00 -14.34 14.32
CA LYS A 179 9.19 -15.48 13.87
C LYS A 179 8.59 -15.23 12.49
N ASN A 180 8.21 -16.30 11.79
CA ASN A 180 7.50 -16.20 10.51
C ASN A 180 6.15 -15.49 10.71
N VAL A 181 5.85 -14.55 9.84
CA VAL A 181 4.56 -13.85 9.77
C VAL A 181 3.60 -14.76 9.00
N LYS A 182 2.44 -15.07 9.60
CA LYS A 182 1.45 -16.03 9.07
C LYS A 182 0.00 -15.58 9.26
N ASP A 183 -0.19 -14.36 9.76
CA ASP A 183 -1.46 -13.75 10.18
C ASP A 183 -2.00 -12.72 9.18
N ILE A 184 -1.39 -12.64 7.98
CA ILE A 184 -1.97 -11.93 6.85
C ILE A 184 -3.16 -12.74 6.33
N GLU A 185 -4.27 -12.07 6.07
CA GLU A 185 -5.45 -12.69 5.46
C GLU A 185 -5.73 -12.05 4.10
N ILE A 186 -6.04 -12.90 3.12
CA ILE A 186 -6.56 -12.50 1.82
C ILE A 186 -7.98 -13.03 1.70
N ASN A 187 -8.95 -12.12 1.65
CA ASN A 187 -10.36 -12.45 1.59
C ASN A 187 -10.91 -12.11 0.21
N CYS A 188 -11.11 -13.13 -0.62
CA CYS A 188 -11.60 -12.99 -1.99
C CYS A 188 -13.09 -13.27 -2.08
N LYS A 189 -13.79 -12.47 -2.88
CA LYS A 189 -15.20 -12.66 -3.26
C LYS A 189 -15.30 -12.69 -4.78
N ALA A 190 -16.26 -13.42 -5.33
CA ALA A 190 -16.48 -13.41 -6.78
C ALA A 190 -16.80 -11.98 -7.26
N SER A 191 -16.08 -11.50 -8.28
CA SER A 191 -16.24 -10.16 -8.85
C SER A 191 -15.61 -10.06 -10.22
N CYS A 192 -16.28 -9.45 -11.19
CA CYS A 192 -15.61 -8.98 -12.40
C CYS A 192 -14.61 -7.85 -12.05
N ILE A 193 -13.40 -7.85 -12.64
CA ILE A 193 -12.36 -6.78 -12.48
C ILE A 193 -12.45 -5.75 -13.63
N LYS A 194 -13.08 -6.10 -14.73
CA LYS A 194 -13.49 -5.18 -15.80
C LYS A 194 -14.91 -5.55 -16.17
N CYS A 195 -15.82 -5.16 -15.29
CA CYS A 195 -17.21 -5.54 -15.38
C CYS A 195 -17.84 -4.98 -16.65
N ILE A 196 -18.50 -5.85 -17.41
CA ILE A 196 -19.21 -5.43 -18.60
C ILE A 196 -20.49 -4.70 -18.20
N ILE A 197 -20.71 -3.53 -18.80
CA ILE A 197 -22.02 -2.87 -18.82
C ILE A 197 -22.50 -2.83 -20.26
N PHE A 198 -23.75 -3.19 -20.48
CA PHE A 198 -24.41 -3.00 -21.77
C PHE A 198 -25.83 -2.44 -21.60
N ILE A 199 -26.34 -1.82 -22.65
CA ILE A 199 -27.75 -1.47 -22.77
C ILE A 199 -28.47 -2.60 -23.53
N THR A 200 -29.65 -2.99 -23.07
CA THR A 200 -30.45 -4.01 -23.78
C THR A 200 -30.83 -3.53 -25.17
N GLN A 201 -30.87 -4.44 -26.14
CA GLN A 201 -31.41 -4.16 -27.47
C GLN A 201 -32.93 -4.01 -27.41
N ASN A 202 -33.59 -4.82 -26.58
CA ASN A 202 -35.03 -4.79 -26.42
C ASN A 202 -35.45 -3.84 -25.29
N ALA A 203 -36.71 -3.41 -25.38
CA ALA A 203 -37.39 -2.67 -24.34
C ALA A 203 -38.31 -3.60 -23.53
N TYR A 204 -38.27 -3.49 -22.20
CA TYR A 204 -38.98 -4.36 -21.25
C TYR A 204 -40.08 -3.60 -20.50
N PRO A 205 -41.19 -4.29 -20.15
CA PRO A 205 -42.32 -3.67 -19.46
C PRO A 205 -42.00 -3.43 -17.98
N ALA A 206 -42.66 -2.43 -17.37
CA ALA A 206 -42.40 -2.02 -15.99
C ALA A 206 -42.96 -2.99 -14.93
N ASN A 207 -43.93 -3.86 -15.26
CA ASN A 207 -44.71 -4.67 -14.31
C ASN A 207 -44.08 -6.03 -13.95
N VAL A 208 -42.77 -6.07 -13.69
CA VAL A 208 -42.03 -7.30 -13.37
C VAL A 208 -42.18 -7.76 -11.91
N GLY A 209 -42.90 -7.00 -11.07
CA GLY A 209 -43.21 -7.26 -9.66
C GLY A 209 -42.25 -6.60 -8.66
N LYS A 210 -40.97 -6.45 -8.99
CA LYS A 210 -39.95 -5.75 -8.19
C LYS A 210 -38.69 -5.48 -9.03
N ALA A 211 -37.85 -4.55 -8.59
CA ALA A 211 -36.67 -4.12 -9.35
C ALA A 211 -35.70 -5.27 -9.68
N SER A 212 -35.44 -6.16 -8.71
CA SER A 212 -34.51 -7.29 -8.91
C SER A 212 -34.96 -8.30 -9.98
N ASN A 213 -36.23 -8.30 -10.37
CA ASN A 213 -36.72 -9.23 -11.39
C ASN A 213 -36.30 -8.84 -12.82
N PHE A 214 -35.90 -7.58 -13.04
CA PHE A 214 -35.34 -7.13 -14.33
C PHE A 214 -34.02 -7.81 -14.68
N ASP A 215 -33.33 -8.43 -13.72
CA ASP A 215 -32.11 -9.19 -13.99
C ASP A 215 -32.37 -10.29 -15.01
N SER A 216 -33.53 -10.96 -14.92
CA SER A 216 -33.96 -11.99 -15.90
C SER A 216 -33.99 -11.46 -17.34
N SER A 217 -34.36 -10.19 -17.52
CA SER A 217 -34.38 -9.52 -18.82
C SER A 217 -32.99 -9.31 -19.39
N CYS A 218 -31.99 -9.03 -18.54
CA CYS A 218 -30.59 -8.91 -18.98
C CYS A 218 -30.07 -10.20 -19.62
N TYR A 219 -30.44 -11.37 -19.09
CA TYR A 219 -30.00 -12.66 -19.66
C TYR A 219 -30.76 -13.06 -20.92
N ALA A 220 -31.98 -12.55 -21.08
CA ALA A 220 -32.84 -12.84 -22.22
C ALA A 220 -32.58 -11.90 -23.42
N ASP A 221 -31.84 -10.81 -23.21
CA ASP A 221 -31.60 -9.80 -24.24
C ASP A 221 -30.54 -10.26 -25.26
N PRO A 222 -30.71 -9.96 -26.57
CA PRO A 222 -29.70 -10.27 -27.58
C PRO A 222 -28.32 -9.64 -27.36
N ASN A 223 -28.22 -8.50 -26.64
CA ASN A 223 -26.93 -7.88 -26.31
C ASN A 223 -26.22 -8.55 -25.14
N TYR A 224 -26.81 -9.58 -24.51
CA TYR A 224 -26.15 -10.36 -23.47
C TYR A 224 -24.84 -10.96 -24.00
N PRO A 225 -23.69 -10.73 -23.33
CA PRO A 225 -22.38 -11.21 -23.81
C PRO A 225 -22.19 -12.73 -23.82
N GLY A 226 -23.16 -13.51 -23.38
CA GLY A 226 -23.13 -14.98 -23.37
C GLY A 226 -22.59 -15.59 -22.07
N THR A 227 -21.86 -14.83 -21.26
CA THR A 227 -21.31 -15.25 -19.96
C THR A 227 -21.41 -14.16 -18.93
N GLY A 228 -21.35 -14.52 -17.64
CA GLY A 228 -21.42 -13.60 -16.51
C GLY A 228 -22.83 -13.50 -15.89
N ASN A 229 -22.88 -13.04 -14.65
CA ASN A 229 -24.14 -12.72 -13.99
C ASN A 229 -24.39 -11.21 -14.11
N TYR A 230 -25.61 -10.80 -14.42
CA TYR A 230 -25.95 -9.39 -14.64
C TYR A 230 -27.11 -8.98 -13.74
N LYS A 231 -27.05 -7.72 -13.31
CA LYS A 231 -28.17 -7.04 -12.66
C LYS A 231 -28.57 -5.82 -13.46
N ALA A 232 -29.87 -5.56 -13.54
CA ALA A 232 -30.38 -4.33 -14.13
C ALA A 232 -30.24 -3.17 -13.13
N MET A 233 -29.71 -2.02 -13.59
CA MET A 233 -29.59 -0.77 -12.84
C MET A 233 -30.96 -0.09 -12.67
N VAL A 234 -31.84 -0.77 -11.95
CA VAL A 234 -33.19 -0.34 -11.63
C VAL A 234 -33.39 -0.47 -10.12
N VAL A 235 -34.01 0.51 -9.48
CA VAL A 235 -34.25 0.50 -8.02
C VAL A 235 -35.73 0.68 -7.70
N ASP A 236 -36.14 0.21 -6.54
CA ASP A 236 -37.48 0.43 -5.96
C ASP A 236 -37.43 0.82 -4.47
N GLY A 237 -36.21 0.98 -3.93
CA GLY A 237 -35.97 1.30 -2.53
C GLY A 237 -36.19 0.13 -1.56
N VAL A 238 -36.66 -1.03 -2.03
CA VAL A 238 -37.02 -2.19 -1.19
C VAL A 238 -36.25 -3.45 -1.59
N SER A 239 -36.43 -3.92 -2.82
CA SER A 239 -35.70 -5.07 -3.37
C SER A 239 -34.34 -4.68 -3.89
N ARG A 240 -34.18 -3.43 -4.34
CA ARG A 240 -32.90 -2.88 -4.79
C ARG A 240 -32.79 -1.40 -4.48
N ARG A 241 -31.62 -0.98 -3.97
CA ARG A 241 -31.31 0.41 -3.61
C ARG A 241 -29.80 0.69 -3.73
N ALA A 242 -29.47 1.84 -4.31
CA ALA A 242 -28.09 2.31 -4.46
C ALA A 242 -27.60 3.11 -3.25
N SER A 243 -28.45 3.98 -2.71
CA SER A 243 -28.09 4.86 -1.61
C SER A 243 -29.32 5.30 -0.82
N ILE A 244 -29.15 5.60 0.47
CA ILE A 244 -30.14 6.32 1.28
C ILE A 244 -29.87 7.81 1.22
N THR A 245 -28.59 8.20 1.36
CA THR A 245 -28.12 9.58 1.35
C THR A 245 -27.58 9.94 -0.04
N GLN A 246 -27.78 11.19 -0.47
CA GLN A 246 -27.38 11.67 -1.79
C GLN A 246 -25.89 11.42 -2.09
N ASN A 247 -25.59 10.68 -3.16
CA ASN A 247 -24.24 10.39 -3.65
C ASN A 247 -23.30 9.69 -2.66
N VAL A 248 -23.81 9.05 -1.61
CA VAL A 248 -22.97 8.38 -0.59
C VAL A 248 -22.73 6.90 -0.91
N GLY A 249 -23.77 6.17 -1.29
CA GLY A 249 -23.75 4.71 -1.44
C GLY A 249 -24.00 3.97 -0.13
N ASP A 250 -24.65 4.61 0.85
CA ASP A 250 -24.99 4.01 2.15
C ASP A 250 -26.29 3.21 2.08
N GLY A 251 -26.38 2.15 2.91
CA GLY A 251 -27.59 1.35 3.01
C GLY A 251 -27.98 0.64 1.71
N GLN A 252 -27.02 0.21 0.90
CA GLN A 252 -27.26 -0.54 -0.34
C GLN A 252 -28.06 -1.82 -0.08
N ILE A 253 -28.99 -2.11 -1.00
CA ILE A 253 -29.69 -3.40 -1.06
C ILE A 253 -29.52 -3.93 -2.47
N ASP A 254 -28.95 -5.13 -2.58
CA ASP A 254 -28.77 -5.84 -3.85
C ASP A 254 -28.24 -4.94 -4.99
N TRP A 255 -27.30 -4.06 -4.64
CA TRP A 255 -26.82 -3.03 -5.55
C TRP A 255 -26.02 -3.62 -6.72
N VAL A 256 -26.00 -2.88 -7.84
CA VAL A 256 -25.48 -3.37 -9.12
C VAL A 256 -24.01 -3.03 -9.35
N PHE A 257 -23.54 -1.90 -8.84
CA PHE A 257 -22.15 -1.48 -8.98
C PHE A 257 -21.36 -1.83 -7.73
N LYS A 258 -20.18 -2.41 -7.92
CA LYS A 258 -19.24 -2.81 -6.87
C LYS A 258 -18.24 -1.70 -6.61
N ALA A 259 -17.67 -1.66 -5.42
CA ALA A 259 -16.70 -0.65 -5.03
C ALA A 259 -15.39 -0.77 -5.81
N ASN A 260 -14.79 0.37 -6.18
CA ASN A 260 -13.48 0.48 -6.82
C ASN A 260 -13.32 -0.39 -8.07
N GLN A 261 -14.40 -0.51 -8.83
CA GLN A 261 -14.52 -1.47 -9.90
C GLN A 261 -14.54 -0.76 -11.25
N ALA A 262 -13.65 -1.18 -12.17
CA ALA A 262 -13.63 -0.68 -13.53
C ALA A 262 -14.78 -1.30 -14.33
N TYR A 263 -15.50 -0.46 -15.08
CA TYR A 263 -16.60 -0.85 -15.94
C TYR A 263 -16.28 -0.53 -17.41
N ILE A 264 -16.59 -1.49 -18.27
CA ILE A 264 -16.27 -1.42 -19.70
C ILE A 264 -17.49 -1.78 -20.55
N ARG A 265 -17.53 -1.28 -21.78
CA ARG A 265 -18.45 -1.81 -22.80
C ARG A 265 -17.96 -3.17 -23.31
N PRO A 266 -18.87 -3.98 -23.89
CA PRO A 266 -18.45 -5.10 -24.73
C PRO A 266 -17.40 -4.63 -25.76
N GLY A 267 -16.27 -5.32 -25.83
CA GLY A 267 -15.12 -4.91 -26.67
C GLY A 267 -14.03 -4.10 -25.95
N GLY A 268 -14.15 -3.87 -24.63
CA GLY A 268 -13.04 -3.39 -23.81
C GLY A 268 -12.89 -1.87 -23.67
N ILE A 269 -13.86 -1.09 -24.14
CA ILE A 269 -13.81 0.36 -24.04
C ILE A 269 -14.20 0.81 -22.63
N ASN A 270 -13.33 1.58 -21.96
CA ASN A 270 -13.54 2.04 -20.59
C ASN A 270 -14.72 3.03 -20.47
N ILE A 271 -15.68 2.73 -19.60
CA ILE A 271 -16.79 3.62 -19.26
C ILE A 271 -16.35 4.50 -18.10
N GLU A 272 -16.12 3.91 -16.92
CA GLU A 272 -15.65 4.59 -15.71
C GLU A 272 -15.27 3.56 -14.62
N THR A 273 -14.53 4.00 -13.61
CA THR A 273 -14.31 3.26 -12.37
C THR A 273 -15.21 3.80 -11.26
N SER A 274 -15.95 2.91 -10.59
CA SER A 274 -16.80 3.29 -9.45
C SER A 274 -15.94 3.69 -8.24
N ASN A 275 -16.51 4.53 -7.37
CA ASN A 275 -15.84 4.92 -6.12
C ASN A 275 -15.82 3.78 -5.08
N ALA A 276 -15.28 4.06 -3.88
CA ALA A 276 -15.20 3.09 -2.79
C ALA A 276 -16.55 2.58 -2.26
N ASN A 277 -17.66 3.23 -2.62
CA ASN A 277 -19.02 2.81 -2.28
C ASN A 277 -19.77 2.26 -3.51
N GLY A 278 -19.10 2.03 -4.64
CA GLY A 278 -19.74 1.48 -5.83
C GLY A 278 -20.71 2.45 -6.51
N LEU A 279 -20.39 3.74 -6.58
CA LEU A 279 -21.16 4.73 -7.36
C LEU A 279 -20.28 5.49 -8.35
N PHE A 280 -20.88 5.98 -9.43
CA PHE A 280 -20.27 7.01 -10.29
C PHE A 280 -20.76 8.39 -9.83
N THR A 281 -19.87 9.26 -9.34
CA THR A 281 -20.29 10.53 -8.69
C THR A 281 -19.73 11.79 -9.33
N SER A 282 -18.81 11.66 -10.29
CA SER A 282 -18.22 12.77 -11.03
C SER A 282 -18.81 12.88 -12.43
N SER A 283 -18.40 11.98 -13.31
CA SER A 283 -18.80 11.88 -14.72
C SER A 283 -18.35 10.51 -15.24
N LEU A 284 -18.89 10.08 -16.38
CA LEU A 284 -18.33 8.94 -17.11
C LEU A 284 -17.26 9.39 -18.09
N SER A 285 -16.16 8.66 -18.15
CA SER A 285 -15.14 8.86 -19.18
C SER A 285 -15.67 8.61 -20.59
N THR A 286 -16.52 7.59 -20.79
CA THR A 286 -17.29 7.42 -22.03
C THR A 286 -18.73 6.98 -21.76
N PRO A 287 -19.70 7.30 -22.65
CA PRO A 287 -21.06 6.80 -22.52
C PRO A 287 -21.15 5.27 -22.54
N ILE A 288 -22.16 4.72 -21.86
CA ILE A 288 -22.42 3.27 -21.80
C ILE A 288 -22.83 2.72 -23.18
N THR A 289 -23.47 3.54 -24.02
CA THR A 289 -23.87 3.18 -25.38
C THR A 289 -23.49 4.27 -26.38
N THR A 290 -23.46 3.95 -27.68
CA THR A 290 -23.22 4.92 -28.77
C THR A 290 -24.49 5.47 -29.39
N VAL A 291 -25.66 4.97 -28.98
CA VAL A 291 -26.97 5.40 -29.46
C VAL A 291 -27.79 5.90 -28.29
N SER A 292 -28.64 6.90 -28.52
CA SER A 292 -29.55 7.40 -27.49
C SER A 292 -30.36 6.26 -26.89
N SER A 293 -30.57 6.30 -25.59
CA SER A 293 -31.38 5.30 -24.88
C SER A 293 -32.47 5.97 -24.04
N ASP A 294 -33.43 5.16 -23.64
CA ASP A 294 -34.43 5.49 -22.63
C ASP A 294 -34.64 4.25 -21.76
N HIS A 295 -33.99 4.22 -20.60
CA HIS A 295 -33.92 3.03 -19.75
C HIS A 295 -34.53 3.26 -18.37
N TRP A 296 -35.16 2.23 -17.82
CA TRP A 296 -35.70 2.30 -16.46
C TRP A 296 -34.58 2.49 -15.44
N THR A 297 -34.82 3.33 -14.43
CA THR A 297 -33.89 3.52 -13.31
C THR A 297 -34.59 3.48 -11.96
N GLY A 298 -35.70 4.22 -11.79
CA GLY A 298 -36.28 4.47 -10.46
C GLY A 298 -35.40 5.31 -9.53
N LEU A 299 -34.35 5.94 -10.06
CA LEU A 299 -33.36 6.72 -9.31
C LEU A 299 -33.69 8.22 -9.37
N ASN A 300 -33.37 8.95 -8.32
CA ASN A 300 -33.14 10.38 -8.40
C ASN A 300 -31.77 10.66 -9.06
N PRO A 301 -31.50 11.90 -9.50
CA PRO A 301 -30.21 12.29 -10.08
C PRO A 301 -28.97 11.96 -9.21
N ASP A 302 -29.17 11.80 -7.91
CA ASP A 302 -28.15 11.68 -6.86
C ASP A 302 -27.99 10.25 -6.29
N TRP A 303 -28.40 9.24 -7.06
CA TRP A 303 -28.40 7.82 -6.68
C TRP A 303 -29.34 7.43 -5.53
N THR A 304 -30.14 8.34 -4.97
CA THR A 304 -31.20 7.92 -4.05
C THR A 304 -32.37 7.30 -4.82
N SER A 305 -33.14 6.41 -4.19
CA SER A 305 -34.33 5.84 -4.83
C SER A 305 -35.47 6.86 -4.85
N TYR A 306 -36.11 7.04 -6.00
CA TYR A 306 -37.33 7.82 -6.09
C TYR A 306 -38.55 6.92 -5.80
N LEU A 307 -39.07 7.00 -4.57
CA LEU A 307 -40.10 6.07 -4.08
C LEU A 307 -41.39 6.05 -4.92
N ASP A 308 -41.77 7.21 -5.49
CA ASP A 308 -42.95 7.34 -6.36
C ASP A 308 -42.60 7.18 -7.86
N GLY A 309 -41.31 7.19 -8.21
CA GLY A 309 -40.82 7.12 -9.59
C GLY A 309 -40.48 5.71 -10.06
N ALA A 310 -41.17 4.68 -9.56
CA ALA A 310 -40.83 3.29 -9.83
C ALA A 310 -42.04 2.46 -10.26
N CYS A 311 -43.05 3.02 -10.93
CA CYS A 311 -44.22 2.27 -11.40
C CYS A 311 -44.86 1.39 -10.31
N LEU A 312 -45.15 2.00 -9.15
CA LEU A 312 -45.57 1.31 -7.92
C LEU A 312 -44.64 0.13 -7.56
N LYS A 313 -43.33 0.38 -7.52
CA LYS A 313 -42.29 -0.64 -7.28
C LYS A 313 -42.30 -1.77 -8.32
N TRP A 314 -42.49 -1.38 -9.58
CA TRP A 314 -42.46 -2.23 -10.76
C TRP A 314 -43.58 -3.26 -10.77
N THR A 315 -44.72 -2.95 -10.16
CA THR A 315 -45.88 -3.87 -10.08
C THR A 315 -46.95 -3.59 -11.14
N THR A 316 -46.85 -2.46 -11.84
CA THR A 316 -47.87 -1.99 -12.81
C THR A 316 -47.25 -1.44 -14.08
N ASN A 317 -48.01 -1.52 -15.16
CA ASN A 317 -47.74 -0.92 -16.47
C ASN A 317 -48.92 -0.03 -16.92
N ALA A 318 -49.67 0.53 -15.95
CA ALA A 318 -50.77 1.43 -16.23
C ALA A 318 -50.30 2.73 -16.90
N THR A 319 -51.15 3.32 -17.74
CA THR A 319 -50.83 4.53 -18.54
C THR A 319 -50.74 5.82 -17.71
N PHE A 320 -51.33 5.84 -16.52
CA PHE A 320 -51.33 6.98 -15.60
C PHE A 320 -50.22 6.89 -14.53
N GLU A 321 -49.56 5.74 -14.43
CA GLU A 321 -48.43 5.55 -13.54
C GLU A 321 -47.14 5.94 -14.24
N LEU A 322 -46.21 6.46 -13.44
CA LEU A 322 -44.94 6.97 -13.95
C LEU A 322 -43.74 6.26 -13.32
N GLY A 323 -42.71 6.05 -14.14
CA GLY A 323 -41.42 5.51 -13.73
C GLY A 323 -40.31 6.44 -14.18
N MET A 324 -39.25 6.56 -13.38
CA MET A 324 -38.10 7.37 -13.71
C MET A 324 -37.21 6.64 -14.73
N THR A 325 -36.77 7.37 -15.74
CA THR A 325 -35.84 6.87 -16.76
C THR A 325 -34.63 7.78 -16.94
N GLY A 326 -33.55 7.17 -17.44
CA GLY A 326 -32.29 7.82 -17.75
C GLY A 326 -31.89 7.70 -19.22
N ASP A 327 -30.79 8.35 -19.59
CA ASP A 327 -30.15 8.17 -20.90
C ASP A 327 -28.70 7.74 -20.73
N ALA A 328 -28.38 6.53 -21.18
CA ALA A 328 -27.07 5.92 -21.21
C ALA A 328 -26.14 6.45 -22.33
N TYR A 329 -26.64 7.29 -23.25
CA TYR A 329 -25.83 8.06 -24.21
C TYR A 329 -25.39 9.41 -23.64
N THR A 330 -24.81 9.39 -22.46
CA THR A 330 -24.33 10.58 -21.75
C THR A 330 -23.03 10.29 -21.03
N GLN A 331 -22.30 11.36 -20.70
CA GLN A 331 -21.19 11.32 -19.75
C GLN A 331 -21.58 11.92 -18.39
N ASP A 332 -22.77 12.52 -18.29
CA ASP A 332 -23.27 13.15 -17.08
C ASP A 332 -24.10 12.17 -16.24
N ILE A 333 -23.77 12.06 -14.95
CA ILE A 333 -24.41 11.13 -14.03
C ILE A 333 -25.88 11.49 -13.81
N LEU A 334 -26.23 12.78 -13.77
CA LEU A 334 -27.61 13.22 -13.57
C LEU A 334 -28.49 12.75 -14.74
N THR A 335 -27.94 12.85 -15.96
CA THR A 335 -28.60 12.39 -17.18
C THR A 335 -28.70 10.86 -17.23
N LEU A 336 -27.68 10.14 -16.77
CA LEU A 336 -27.67 8.68 -16.70
C LEU A 336 -28.76 8.15 -15.77
N THR A 337 -28.95 8.76 -14.61
CA THR A 337 -29.87 8.26 -13.57
C THR A 337 -31.31 8.72 -13.77
N ALA A 338 -31.53 9.96 -14.23
CA ALA A 338 -32.88 10.54 -14.31
C ALA A 338 -33.08 11.54 -15.47
N GLY A 339 -32.18 11.59 -16.46
CA GLY A 339 -32.18 12.62 -17.52
C GLY A 339 -33.41 12.64 -18.42
N ARG A 340 -34.15 11.54 -18.51
CA ARG A 340 -35.40 11.43 -19.28
C ARG A 340 -36.63 11.71 -18.42
N GLY A 341 -36.47 11.83 -17.10
CA GLY A 341 -37.54 12.17 -16.17
C GLY A 341 -38.56 11.05 -15.99
N LEU A 342 -39.78 11.44 -15.61
CA LEU A 342 -40.90 10.52 -15.43
C LEU A 342 -41.52 10.15 -16.78
N GLN A 343 -41.60 8.85 -17.05
CA GLN A 343 -42.17 8.26 -18.26
C GLN A 343 -43.31 7.32 -17.92
N GLN A 344 -44.27 7.16 -18.83
CA GLN A 344 -45.43 6.29 -18.65
C GLN A 344 -45.02 4.82 -18.51
N CYS A 345 -45.48 4.14 -17.46
CA CYS A 345 -45.18 2.73 -17.19
C CYS A 345 -45.74 1.77 -18.25
N SER A 346 -46.70 2.23 -19.06
CA SER A 346 -47.27 1.46 -20.17
C SER A 346 -46.35 1.33 -21.39
N VAL A 347 -45.29 2.14 -21.46
CA VAL A 347 -44.35 2.10 -22.58
C VAL A 347 -43.09 1.39 -22.12
N ASN A 348 -42.70 0.34 -22.84
CA ASN A 348 -41.50 -0.42 -22.52
C ASN A 348 -40.25 0.46 -22.66
N ARG A 349 -39.24 0.17 -21.83
CA ARG A 349 -37.95 0.89 -21.82
C ARG A 349 -36.78 -0.09 -21.78
N GLU A 350 -35.63 0.36 -22.24
CA GLU A 350 -34.39 -0.41 -22.20
C GLU A 350 -33.91 -0.58 -20.74
N LEU A 351 -32.87 -1.38 -20.54
CA LEU A 351 -32.24 -1.59 -19.25
C LEU A 351 -30.73 -1.45 -19.39
N VAL A 352 -30.10 -0.81 -18.39
CA VAL A 352 -28.65 -0.87 -18.21
C VAL A 352 -28.33 -2.12 -17.39
N CYS A 353 -27.65 -3.08 -18.01
CA CYS A 353 -27.29 -4.37 -17.42
C CYS A 353 -25.82 -4.36 -17.01
N VAL A 354 -25.54 -4.68 -15.75
CA VAL A 354 -24.24 -4.55 -15.10
C VAL A 354 -23.76 -5.91 -14.62
N GLU A 355 -22.59 -6.33 -15.08
CA GLU A 355 -21.95 -7.58 -14.66
C GLU A 355 -21.62 -7.56 -13.15
N GLN A 356 -21.72 -8.73 -12.52
CA GLN A 356 -21.50 -8.96 -11.10
C GLN A 356 -20.18 -9.68 -10.85
#